data_AF-A0A7V4Q8Z8-F1
#
_entry.id   AF-A0A7V4Q8Z8-F1
#
_cell.length_a   1.000
_cell.length_b   1.000
_cell.length_c   1.000
_cell.angle_alpha   90.00
_cell.angle_beta   90.00
_cell.angle_gamma   90.00
#
_symmetry.space_group_name_H-M   'P 1'
#
loop_
_entity.id
_entity.type
_entity.pdbx_description
1 polymer ?
#
loop_
_entity_poly.entity_id
_entity_poly.type
_entity_poly.pdbx_seq_one_letter_code
_entity_poly.pdbx_strand_id
1 'polypeptide(L)'
;MFKNMNVGKRLGLGFGSVLAIFVVAVLVTILMLRGVEQESRQVAEESLPYLMSAYELDIAIIEMTEVLTDVAATHDPEGFKEAEEALAAAKGEIAKYREMFRRENDAAALKELDDLERGLERFHESGVRMAKVFIDKGIEAGKPLMEAFDQEHGVLTVAVEKLQKAQVDEAMSNSRDSVAAVVRVTVVLLAMAGAAVLFGILVSLFITKSITAPLARAMDVSNRLAEGDLSVDITVDRTDETGRLLSSMKNMVESMRVLAGAAEKVAEGDLSVKVEVRSEQDILARNLARMLTTLNGLQKETDLLITSVQEGKLDQRGNTAAFNGGWSELLAGINRLIEAFVAPIHVTAVSL
;
A
#
# COMPACT_ATOMS: atom_id res chain seq x y z
N MET A 1 1.02 13.54 -19.78
CA MET A 1 -0.30 12.96 -19.42
C MET A 1 -0.69 13.25 -17.97
N PHE A 2 0.14 12.94 -16.97
CA PHE A 2 -0.21 13.08 -15.54
C PHE A 2 -0.51 14.50 -15.03
N LYS A 3 0.06 15.54 -15.65
CA LYS A 3 -0.10 16.94 -15.23
C LYS A 3 -1.54 17.47 -15.35
N ASN A 4 -2.34 16.88 -16.23
CA ASN A 4 -3.72 17.30 -16.51
C ASN A 4 -4.77 16.33 -15.93
N MET A 5 -4.34 15.34 -15.14
CA MET A 5 -5.27 14.42 -14.51
C MET A 5 -5.98 15.08 -13.34
N ASN A 6 -7.23 14.69 -13.12
CA ASN A 6 -7.97 15.14 -11.95
C ASN A 6 -7.29 14.73 -10.63
N VAL A 7 -7.41 15.56 -9.58
CA VAL A 7 -6.83 15.33 -8.25
C VAL A 7 -7.22 13.95 -7.70
N GLY A 8 -8.51 13.61 -7.75
CA GLY A 8 -9.01 12.33 -7.26
C GLY A 8 -8.39 11.12 -7.98
N LYS A 9 -8.19 11.20 -9.31
CA LYS A 9 -7.54 10.12 -10.08
C LYS A 9 -6.06 9.97 -9.73
N ARG A 10 -5.36 11.08 -9.48
CA ARG A 10 -3.94 11.06 -9.05
C ARG A 10 -3.78 10.44 -7.67
N LEU A 11 -4.60 10.84 -6.71
CA LEU A 11 -4.61 10.26 -5.36
C LEU A 11 -4.97 8.77 -5.41
N GLY A 12 -6.01 8.42 -6.17
CA GLY A 12 -6.44 7.03 -6.35
C GLY A 12 -5.35 6.14 -6.96
N LEU A 13 -4.64 6.61 -7.99
CA LEU A 13 -3.51 5.86 -8.55
C LEU A 13 -2.33 5.78 -7.58
N GLY A 14 -2.01 6.86 -6.86
CA GLY A 14 -0.92 6.88 -5.89
C GLY A 14 -1.15 5.91 -4.74
N PHE A 15 -2.26 6.04 -4.03
CA PHE A 15 -2.59 5.14 -2.92
C PHE A 15 -2.95 3.73 -3.41
N GLY A 16 -3.66 3.61 -4.52
CA GLY A 16 -4.04 2.32 -5.09
C GLY A 16 -2.83 1.48 -5.52
N SER A 17 -1.78 2.10 -6.07
CA SER A 17 -0.55 1.39 -6.43
C SER A 17 0.23 0.92 -5.19
N VAL A 18 0.31 1.73 -4.12
CA VAL A 18 0.91 1.31 -2.84
C VAL A 18 0.14 0.14 -2.23
N LEU A 19 -1.20 0.21 -2.21
CA LEU A 19 -2.05 -0.88 -1.73
C LEU A 19 -1.90 -2.14 -2.59
N ALA A 20 -1.81 -2.01 -3.91
CA ALA A 20 -1.60 -3.15 -4.80
C ALA A 20 -0.26 -3.85 -4.51
N ILE A 21 0.83 -3.10 -4.28
CA ILE A 21 2.11 -3.68 -3.87
C ILE A 21 1.97 -4.45 -2.55
N PHE A 22 1.25 -3.90 -1.58
CA PHE A 22 1.01 -4.59 -0.31
C PHE A 22 0.23 -5.90 -0.50
N VAL A 23 -0.84 -5.89 -1.30
CA VAL A 23 -1.62 -7.11 -1.62
C VAL A 23 -0.74 -8.15 -2.30
N VAL A 24 0.08 -7.74 -3.28
CA VAL A 24 1.01 -8.65 -3.96
C VAL A 24 2.02 -9.22 -2.97
N ALA A 25 2.59 -8.40 -2.08
CA ALA A 25 3.55 -8.86 -1.07
C ALA A 25 2.94 -9.90 -0.12
N VAL A 26 1.71 -9.68 0.34
CA VAL A 26 0.96 -10.64 1.16
C VAL A 26 0.70 -11.93 0.38
N LEU A 27 0.25 -11.84 -0.87
CA LEU A 27 -0.04 -13.00 -1.70
C LEU A 27 1.23 -13.85 -1.94
N VAL A 28 2.34 -13.22 -2.31
CA VAL A 28 3.63 -13.90 -2.49
C VAL A 28 4.07 -14.57 -1.19
N THR A 29 3.94 -13.88 -0.05
CA THR A 29 4.30 -14.44 1.27
C THR A 29 3.48 -15.69 1.58
N ILE A 30 2.16 -15.66 1.35
CA ILE A 30 1.29 -16.83 1.55
C ILE A 30 1.71 -17.99 0.64
N LEU A 31 1.98 -17.72 -0.64
CA LEU A 31 2.39 -18.76 -1.58
C LEU A 31 3.72 -19.41 -1.18
N MET A 32 4.69 -18.63 -0.69
CA MET A 32 5.97 -19.16 -0.22
C MET A 32 5.83 -19.92 1.11
N LEU A 33 5.00 -19.43 2.04
CA LEU A 33 4.77 -20.12 3.31
C LEU A 33 4.08 -21.47 3.15
N ARG A 34 3.22 -21.63 2.13
CA ARG A 34 2.62 -22.94 1.80
C ARG A 34 3.66 -24.01 1.44
N GLY A 35 4.77 -23.61 0.81
CA GLY A 35 5.88 -24.54 0.54
C GLY A 35 6.55 -25.03 1.83
N VAL A 36 6.83 -24.10 2.75
CA VAL A 36 7.40 -24.41 4.08
C VAL A 36 6.45 -25.29 4.89
N GLU A 37 5.15 -24.99 4.85
CA GLU A 37 4.12 -25.78 5.51
C GLU A 37 4.12 -27.22 4.99
N GLN A 38 4.20 -27.41 3.67
CA GLN A 38 4.22 -28.74 3.05
C GLN A 38 5.45 -29.56 3.45
N GLU A 39 6.65 -28.99 3.39
CA GLU A 39 7.89 -29.65 3.82
C GLU A 39 7.85 -30.00 5.32
N SER A 40 7.39 -29.07 6.16
CA SER A 40 7.24 -29.30 7.59
C SER A 40 6.22 -30.39 7.90
N ARG A 41 5.15 -30.49 7.09
CA ARG A 41 4.12 -31.52 7.22
C ARG A 41 4.65 -32.89 6.84
N GLN A 42 5.48 -32.98 5.80
CA GLN A 42 6.15 -34.24 5.43
C GLN A 42 7.02 -34.76 6.58
N VAL A 43 7.78 -33.90 7.27
CA VAL A 43 8.54 -34.32 8.46
C VAL A 43 7.63 -34.85 9.56
N ALA A 44 6.54 -34.14 9.88
CA ALA A 44 5.68 -34.45 11.01
C ALA A 44 4.73 -35.63 10.77
N GLU A 45 4.23 -35.79 9.55
CA GLU A 45 3.19 -36.77 9.19
C GLU A 45 3.75 -38.00 8.44
N GLU A 46 5.00 -37.94 7.96
CA GLU A 46 5.61 -39.03 7.19
C GLU A 46 6.95 -39.46 7.81
N SER A 47 8.00 -38.63 7.73
CA SER A 47 9.35 -39.07 8.12
C SER A 47 9.45 -39.50 9.60
N LEU A 48 8.82 -38.75 10.53
CA LEU A 48 8.84 -39.11 11.96
C LEU A 48 8.03 -40.38 12.27
N PRO A 49 6.76 -40.54 11.83
CA PRO A 49 6.04 -41.79 11.99
C PRO A 49 6.76 -43.03 11.44
N TYR A 50 7.36 -42.93 10.25
CA TYR A 50 8.10 -44.06 9.69
C TYR A 50 9.41 -44.32 10.45
N LEU A 51 10.12 -43.28 10.90
CA LEU A 51 11.26 -43.45 11.80
C LEU A 51 10.86 -44.21 13.08
N MET A 52 9.74 -43.86 13.69
CA MET A 52 9.19 -44.58 14.85
C MET A 52 8.86 -46.04 14.51
N SER A 53 8.24 -46.30 13.35
CA SER A 53 7.94 -47.65 12.85
C SER A 53 9.22 -48.49 12.65
N ALA A 54 10.33 -47.89 12.19
CA ALA A 54 11.61 -48.60 12.09
C ALA A 54 12.23 -48.89 13.46
N TYR A 55 12.02 -48.05 14.47
CA TYR A 55 12.37 -48.38 15.85
C TYR A 55 11.49 -49.49 16.43
N GLU A 56 10.18 -49.47 16.15
CA GLU A 56 9.26 -50.55 16.56
C GLU A 56 9.65 -51.90 15.92
N LEU A 57 10.08 -51.89 14.65
CA LEU A 57 10.62 -53.07 13.97
C LEU A 57 11.89 -53.60 14.64
N ASP A 58 12.83 -52.71 14.97
CA ASP A 58 14.08 -53.08 15.66
C ASP A 58 13.77 -53.67 17.05
N ILE A 59 12.85 -53.05 17.80
CA ILE A 59 12.38 -53.55 19.10
C ILE A 59 11.78 -54.95 18.97
N ALA A 60 10.92 -55.19 17.97
CA ALA A 60 10.32 -56.51 17.76
C ALA A 60 11.36 -57.59 17.40
N ILE A 61 12.43 -57.22 16.66
CA ILE A 61 13.55 -58.11 16.37
C ILE A 61 14.35 -58.43 17.66
N ILE A 62 14.59 -57.42 18.50
CA ILE A 62 15.24 -57.61 19.80
C ILE A 62 14.38 -58.50 20.71
N GLU A 63 13.06 -58.27 20.77
CA GLU A 63 12.13 -59.07 21.57
C GLU A 63 12.09 -60.54 21.12
N MET A 64 12.06 -60.81 19.80
CA MET A 64 12.22 -62.17 19.29
C MET A 64 13.54 -62.81 19.76
N THR A 65 14.63 -62.04 19.75
CA THR A 65 15.94 -62.52 20.19
C THR A 65 15.90 -62.88 21.67
N GLU A 66 15.46 -61.94 22.51
CA GLU A 66 15.37 -62.08 23.97
C GLU A 66 14.53 -63.30 24.33
N VAL A 67 13.29 -63.36 23.84
CA VAL A 67 12.34 -64.43 24.14
C VAL A 67 12.88 -65.80 23.69
N LEU A 68 13.45 -65.91 22.48
CA LEU A 68 13.98 -67.20 21.99
C LEU A 68 15.22 -67.65 22.78
N THR A 69 16.05 -66.72 23.25
CA THR A 69 17.16 -67.04 24.16
C THR A 69 16.70 -67.41 25.56
N ASP A 70 15.63 -66.79 26.07
CA ASP A 70 15.01 -67.13 27.35
C ASP A 70 14.39 -68.52 27.31
N VAL A 71 13.69 -68.88 26.23
CA VAL A 71 13.19 -70.25 26.01
C VAL A 71 14.35 -71.25 26.02
N ALA A 72 15.47 -70.92 25.36
CA ALA A 72 16.65 -71.78 25.34
C ALA A 72 17.28 -71.98 26.72
N ALA A 73 17.20 -70.99 27.61
CA ALA A 73 17.78 -71.02 28.94
C ALA A 73 16.85 -71.61 30.02
N THR A 74 15.56 -71.28 29.95
CA THR A 74 14.54 -71.61 30.96
C THR A 74 13.73 -72.85 30.62
N HIS A 75 13.74 -73.25 29.36
CA HIS A 75 12.92 -74.32 28.78
C HIS A 75 11.40 -74.07 28.90
N ASP A 76 10.98 -72.81 29.09
CA ASP A 76 9.57 -72.45 29.08
C ASP A 76 9.03 -72.42 27.65
N PRO A 77 8.08 -73.30 27.26
CA PRO A 77 7.56 -73.31 25.90
C PRO A 77 6.63 -72.12 25.58
N GLU A 78 6.15 -71.37 26.58
CA GLU A 78 5.28 -70.20 26.34
C GLU A 78 5.97 -69.12 25.51
N GLY A 79 7.29 -68.94 25.69
CA GLY A 79 8.06 -67.96 24.92
C GLY A 79 8.07 -68.21 23.40
N PHE A 80 7.85 -69.44 22.91
CA PHE A 80 7.69 -69.65 21.47
C PHE A 80 6.49 -68.88 20.88
N LYS A 81 5.43 -68.72 21.67
CA LYS A 81 4.25 -67.95 21.26
C LYS A 81 4.54 -66.45 21.27
N GLU A 82 5.24 -65.96 22.29
CA GLU A 82 5.67 -64.56 22.37
C GLU A 82 6.60 -64.19 21.20
N ALA A 83 7.52 -65.09 20.82
CA ALA A 83 8.35 -64.90 19.62
C ALA A 83 7.54 -64.86 18.32
N GLU A 84 6.45 -65.63 18.22
CA GLU A 84 5.53 -65.57 17.08
C GLU A 84 4.72 -64.25 17.05
N GLU A 85 4.32 -63.74 18.22
CA GLU A 85 3.66 -62.44 18.37
C GLU A 85 4.61 -61.29 17.97
N ALA A 86 5.87 -61.33 18.40
CA ALA A 86 6.91 -60.36 18.01
C ALA A 86 7.23 -60.44 16.50
N LEU A 87 7.28 -61.64 15.91
CA LEU A 87 7.39 -61.80 14.45
C LEU A 87 6.21 -61.13 13.72
N ALA A 88 4.99 -61.31 14.22
CA ALA A 88 3.80 -60.69 13.64
C ALA A 88 3.84 -59.17 13.74
N ALA A 89 4.31 -58.62 14.87
CA ALA A 89 4.51 -57.18 15.05
C ALA A 89 5.53 -56.62 14.05
N ALA A 90 6.69 -57.27 13.92
CA ALA A 90 7.72 -56.90 12.95
C ALA A 90 7.21 -56.93 11.50
N LYS A 91 6.45 -57.97 11.11
CA LYS A 91 5.79 -58.02 9.79
C LYS A 91 4.77 -56.90 9.60
N GLY A 92 4.08 -56.50 10.67
CA GLY A 92 3.18 -55.35 10.67
C GLY A 92 3.90 -54.04 10.31
N GLU A 93 5.07 -53.79 10.91
CA GLU A 93 5.88 -52.60 10.61
C GLU A 93 6.44 -52.63 9.17
N ILE A 94 6.92 -53.79 8.70
CA ILE A 94 7.34 -53.97 7.29
C ILE A 94 6.19 -53.69 6.32
N ALA A 95 4.95 -54.07 6.67
CA ALA A 95 3.79 -53.81 5.84
C ALA A 95 3.48 -52.29 5.71
N LYS A 96 3.67 -51.51 6.79
CA LYS A 96 3.55 -50.03 6.73
C LYS A 96 4.56 -49.44 5.75
N TYR A 97 5.83 -49.84 5.87
CA TYR A 97 6.89 -49.41 4.94
C TYR A 97 6.62 -49.82 3.49
N ARG A 98 6.05 -51.01 3.29
CA ARG A 98 5.66 -51.48 1.95
C ARG A 98 4.56 -50.62 1.35
N GLU A 99 3.61 -50.13 2.13
CA GLU A 99 2.58 -49.20 1.66
C GLU A 99 3.20 -47.85 1.27
N MET A 100 4.12 -47.32 2.08
CA MET A 100 4.88 -46.10 1.80
C MET A 100 5.62 -46.18 0.45
N PHE A 101 6.49 -47.16 0.27
CA PHE A 101 7.28 -47.28 -0.96
C PHE A 101 6.41 -47.59 -2.20
N ARG A 102 5.24 -48.21 -2.03
CA ARG A 102 4.26 -48.34 -3.13
C ARG A 102 3.68 -47.00 -3.54
N ARG A 103 3.36 -46.11 -2.59
CA ARG A 103 2.87 -44.76 -2.90
C ARG A 103 3.94 -43.92 -3.60
N GLU A 104 5.21 -44.13 -3.25
CA GLU A 104 6.36 -43.46 -3.85
C GLU A 104 6.81 -44.09 -5.19
N ASN A 105 6.29 -45.28 -5.54
CA ASN A 105 6.74 -46.10 -6.66
C ASN A 105 8.22 -46.50 -6.60
N ASP A 106 8.77 -46.71 -5.40
CA ASP A 106 10.15 -47.16 -5.22
C ASP A 106 10.25 -48.70 -5.31
N ALA A 107 10.47 -49.20 -6.53
CA ALA A 107 10.63 -50.62 -6.79
C ALA A 107 11.90 -51.22 -6.16
N ALA A 108 12.94 -50.42 -5.92
CA ALA A 108 14.18 -50.89 -5.32
C ALA A 108 14.00 -51.11 -3.82
N ALA A 109 13.42 -50.13 -3.13
CA ALA A 109 13.11 -50.23 -1.71
C ALA A 109 12.11 -51.35 -1.40
N LEU A 110 11.11 -51.56 -2.27
CA LEU A 110 10.19 -52.70 -2.15
C LEU A 110 10.89 -54.06 -2.20
N LYS A 111 11.90 -54.20 -3.08
CA LYS A 111 12.69 -55.42 -3.15
C LYS A 111 13.55 -55.63 -1.90
N GLU A 112 14.13 -54.55 -1.37
CA GLU A 112 14.90 -54.62 -0.11
C GLU A 112 14.00 -55.01 1.08
N LEU A 113 12.74 -54.56 1.11
CA LEU A 113 11.77 -55.01 2.11
C LEU A 113 11.41 -56.48 1.97
N ASP A 114 11.28 -57.00 0.74
CA ASP A 114 11.05 -58.43 0.52
C ASP A 114 12.25 -59.28 0.97
N ASP A 115 13.46 -58.77 0.83
CA ASP A 115 14.68 -59.40 1.35
C ASP A 115 14.71 -59.38 2.89
N LEU A 116 14.32 -58.26 3.49
CA LEU A 116 14.20 -58.08 4.94
C LEU A 116 13.16 -59.02 5.54
N GLU A 117 11.96 -59.09 4.96
CA GLU A 117 10.88 -59.98 5.45
C GLU A 117 11.27 -61.45 5.36
N ARG A 118 11.92 -61.86 4.26
CA ARG A 118 12.46 -63.23 4.15
C ARG A 118 13.59 -63.49 5.14
N GLY A 119 14.40 -62.47 5.44
CA GLY A 119 15.42 -62.53 6.49
C GLY A 119 14.79 -62.75 7.87
N LEU A 120 13.73 -62.00 8.17
CA LEU A 120 12.98 -62.06 9.41
C LEU A 120 12.36 -63.44 9.64
N GLU A 121 11.77 -64.04 8.60
CA GLU A 121 11.21 -65.40 8.68
C GLU A 121 12.29 -66.44 8.96
N ARG A 122 13.44 -66.36 8.23
CA ARG A 122 14.57 -67.26 8.46
C ARG A 122 15.12 -67.15 9.87
N PHE A 123 15.24 -65.91 10.37
CA PHE A 123 15.71 -65.60 11.71
C PHE A 123 14.80 -66.20 12.78
N HIS A 124 13.48 -66.00 12.67
CA HIS A 124 12.53 -66.63 13.60
C HIS A 124 12.65 -68.16 13.57
N GLU A 125 12.67 -68.77 12.38
CA GLU A 125 12.80 -70.23 12.27
C GLU A 125 14.13 -70.76 12.83
N SER A 126 15.25 -70.04 12.62
CA SER A 126 16.56 -70.43 13.12
C SER A 126 16.62 -70.33 14.64
N GLY A 127 16.04 -69.29 15.22
CA GLY A 127 15.90 -69.13 16.67
C GLY A 127 15.00 -70.17 17.32
N VAL A 128 13.86 -70.52 16.70
CA VAL A 128 13.00 -71.62 17.18
C VAL A 128 13.75 -72.96 17.15
N ARG A 129 14.50 -73.23 16.07
CA ARG A 129 15.34 -74.45 15.98
C ARG A 129 16.44 -74.45 17.03
N MET A 130 17.10 -73.32 17.24
CA MET A 130 18.13 -73.13 18.25
C MET A 130 17.59 -73.46 19.64
N ALA A 131 16.50 -72.81 20.07
CA ALA A 131 15.91 -73.00 21.38
C ALA A 131 15.50 -74.47 21.61
N LYS A 132 14.88 -75.12 20.61
CA LYS A 132 14.56 -76.57 20.68
C LYS A 132 15.79 -77.44 20.84
N VAL A 133 16.90 -77.15 20.15
CA VAL A 133 18.15 -77.91 20.28
C VAL A 133 18.79 -77.71 21.65
N PHE A 134 18.73 -76.51 22.23
CA PHE A 134 19.16 -76.29 23.61
C PHE A 134 18.34 -77.13 24.60
N ILE A 135 17.01 -77.16 24.44
CA ILE A 135 16.10 -77.98 25.27
C ILE A 135 16.38 -79.48 25.12
N ASP A 136 16.48 -79.98 23.87
CA ASP A 136 16.53 -81.42 23.60
C ASP A 136 17.92 -82.04 23.75
N LYS A 137 18.97 -81.27 23.43
CA LYS A 137 20.35 -81.78 23.26
C LYS A 137 21.39 -81.05 24.12
N GLY A 138 21.00 -79.98 24.81
CA GLY A 138 21.86 -79.22 25.71
C GLY A 138 22.84 -78.27 25.01
N ILE A 139 23.67 -77.62 25.83
CA ILE A 139 24.49 -76.45 25.45
C ILE A 139 25.44 -76.72 24.29
N GLU A 140 26.14 -77.85 24.27
CA GLU A 140 27.16 -78.16 23.25
C GLU A 140 26.56 -78.24 21.84
N ALA A 141 25.33 -78.76 21.71
CA ALA A 141 24.65 -78.83 20.42
C ALA A 141 23.99 -77.51 20.02
N GLY A 142 23.57 -76.69 20.99
CA GLY A 142 22.92 -75.40 20.76
C GLY A 142 23.89 -74.27 20.42
N LYS A 143 25.09 -74.26 20.99
CA LYS A 143 26.10 -73.20 20.82
C LYS A 143 26.36 -72.78 19.35
N PRO A 144 26.62 -73.69 18.38
CA PRO A 144 26.83 -73.27 16.99
C PRO A 144 25.58 -72.67 16.34
N LEU A 145 24.38 -73.02 16.82
CA LEU A 145 23.13 -72.42 16.34
C LEU A 145 22.92 -71.02 16.92
N MET A 146 23.35 -70.78 18.17
CA MET A 146 23.37 -69.44 18.75
C MET A 146 24.28 -68.50 17.94
N GLU A 147 25.49 -68.94 17.58
CA GLU A 147 26.39 -68.12 16.76
C GLU A 147 25.81 -67.80 15.38
N ALA A 148 25.12 -68.75 14.75
CA ALA A 148 24.41 -68.50 13.48
C ALA A 148 23.22 -67.53 13.67
N PHE A 149 22.47 -67.67 14.77
CA PHE A 149 21.36 -66.80 15.12
C PHE A 149 21.82 -65.37 15.38
N ASP A 150 22.92 -65.17 16.11
CA ASP A 150 23.55 -63.86 16.35
C ASP A 150 23.99 -63.19 15.03
N GLN A 151 24.52 -63.96 14.08
CA GLN A 151 24.88 -63.45 12.75
C GLN A 151 23.65 -63.02 11.95
N GLU A 152 22.57 -63.80 11.99
CA GLU A 152 21.31 -63.46 11.32
C GLU A 152 20.66 -62.22 11.95
N HIS A 153 20.68 -62.09 13.28
CA HIS A 153 20.25 -60.88 13.99
C HIS A 153 21.03 -59.65 13.51
N GLY A 154 22.37 -59.73 13.46
CA GLY A 154 23.22 -58.63 12.99
C GLY A 154 22.90 -58.19 11.55
N VAL A 155 22.56 -59.11 10.66
CA VAL A 155 22.13 -58.78 9.29
C VAL A 155 20.80 -58.00 9.30
N LEU A 156 19.85 -58.38 10.15
CA LEU A 156 18.58 -57.68 10.29
C LEU A 156 18.78 -56.29 10.89
N THR A 157 19.59 -56.14 11.95
CA THR A 157 19.89 -54.85 12.57
C THR A 157 20.44 -53.86 11.53
N VAL A 158 21.41 -54.27 10.71
CA VAL A 158 21.97 -53.41 9.64
C VAL A 158 20.89 -53.00 8.62
N ALA A 159 19.98 -53.91 8.27
CA ALA A 159 18.90 -53.60 7.35
C ALA A 159 17.89 -52.60 7.95
N VAL A 160 17.56 -52.72 9.23
CA VAL A 160 16.66 -51.78 9.93
C VAL A 160 17.33 -50.44 10.19
N GLU A 161 18.62 -50.42 10.58
CA GLU A 161 19.42 -49.20 10.71
C GLU A 161 19.46 -48.39 9.40
N LYS A 162 19.47 -49.08 8.24
CA LYS A 162 19.39 -48.43 6.93
C LYS A 162 18.05 -47.69 6.76
N LEU A 163 16.94 -48.29 7.18
CA LEU A 163 15.61 -47.65 7.15
C LEU A 163 15.57 -46.45 8.11
N GLN A 164 16.02 -46.62 9.35
CA GLN A 164 16.11 -45.53 10.35
C GLN A 164 16.93 -44.36 9.81
N LYS A 165 18.12 -44.65 9.25
CA LYS A 165 19.00 -43.63 8.69
C LYS A 165 18.37 -42.90 7.50
N ALA A 166 17.71 -43.62 6.60
CA ALA A 166 17.02 -43.01 5.47
C ALA A 166 15.96 -42.00 5.94
N GLN A 167 15.14 -42.36 6.94
CA GLN A 167 14.11 -41.48 7.50
C GLN A 167 14.70 -40.29 8.26
N VAL A 168 15.81 -40.48 8.99
CA VAL A 168 16.54 -39.39 9.66
C VAL A 168 17.13 -38.42 8.64
N ASP A 169 17.79 -38.93 7.60
CA ASP A 169 18.41 -38.13 6.56
C ASP A 169 17.35 -37.31 5.79
N GLU A 170 16.20 -37.92 5.48
CA GLU A 170 15.06 -37.23 4.87
C GLU A 170 14.49 -36.13 5.77
N ALA A 171 14.18 -36.46 7.04
CA ALA A 171 13.65 -35.51 8.00
C ALA A 171 14.59 -34.30 8.20
N MET A 172 15.90 -34.58 8.28
CA MET A 172 16.93 -33.55 8.42
C MET A 172 17.10 -32.72 7.16
N SER A 173 17.01 -33.31 5.97
CA SER A 173 17.05 -32.58 4.70
C SER A 173 15.87 -31.64 4.58
N ASN A 174 14.65 -32.16 4.77
CA ASN A 174 13.42 -31.38 4.70
C ASN A 174 13.40 -30.25 5.76
N SER A 175 13.87 -30.52 6.97
CA SER A 175 14.00 -29.49 8.02
C SER A 175 14.99 -28.38 7.64
N ARG A 176 16.15 -28.73 7.08
CA ARG A 176 17.14 -27.74 6.61
C ARG A 176 16.58 -26.89 5.46
N ASP A 177 15.89 -27.51 4.51
CA ASP A 177 15.28 -26.83 3.38
C ASP A 177 14.18 -25.88 3.84
N SER A 178 13.37 -26.29 4.82
CA SER A 178 12.35 -25.45 5.47
C SER A 178 12.97 -24.24 6.17
N VAL A 179 14.05 -24.42 6.94
CA VAL A 179 14.77 -23.30 7.58
C VAL A 179 15.33 -22.34 6.52
N ALA A 180 15.95 -22.86 5.45
CA ALA A 180 16.45 -22.04 4.36
C ALA A 180 15.32 -21.32 3.59
N ALA A 181 14.16 -21.95 3.45
CA ALA A 181 12.97 -21.35 2.85
C ALA A 181 12.42 -20.21 3.73
N VAL A 182 12.39 -20.36 5.05
CA VAL A 182 12.02 -19.27 5.99
C VAL A 182 12.95 -18.06 5.85
N VAL A 183 14.26 -18.29 5.74
CA VAL A 183 15.24 -17.20 5.49
C VAL A 183 14.95 -16.51 4.14
N ARG A 184 14.69 -17.28 3.08
CA ARG A 184 14.32 -16.74 1.76
C ARG A 184 13.04 -15.90 1.82
N VAL A 185 12.00 -16.39 2.49
CA VAL A 185 10.75 -15.64 2.73
C VAL A 185 11.04 -14.32 3.42
N THR A 186 11.87 -14.34 4.47
CA THR A 186 12.23 -13.14 5.25
C THR A 186 12.96 -12.11 4.38
N VAL A 187 13.96 -12.53 3.60
CA VAL A 187 14.71 -11.63 2.71
C VAL A 187 13.81 -11.03 1.63
N VAL A 188 12.96 -11.83 1.00
CA VAL A 188 12.01 -11.35 -0.02
C VAL A 188 11.00 -10.37 0.59
N LEU A 189 10.49 -10.65 1.79
CA LEU A 189 9.59 -9.75 2.51
C LEU A 189 10.25 -8.40 2.84
N LEU A 190 11.48 -8.42 3.35
CA LEU A 190 12.24 -7.19 3.63
C LEU A 190 12.54 -6.40 2.36
N ALA A 191 12.89 -7.08 1.26
CA ALA A 191 13.11 -6.44 -0.04
C ALA A 191 11.82 -5.78 -0.57
N MET A 192 10.68 -6.47 -0.50
CA MET A 192 9.38 -5.92 -0.90
C MET A 192 8.96 -4.75 -0.01
N ALA A 193 9.16 -4.84 1.31
CA ALA A 193 8.89 -3.76 2.24
C ALA A 193 9.75 -2.52 1.93
N GLY A 194 11.05 -2.71 1.71
CA GLY A 194 11.97 -1.64 1.29
C GLY A 194 11.55 -0.99 -0.03
N ALA A 195 11.21 -1.81 -1.03
CA ALA A 195 10.71 -1.32 -2.32
C ALA A 195 9.39 -0.54 -2.17
N ALA A 196 8.47 -1.02 -1.34
CA ALA A 196 7.19 -0.34 -1.07
C ALA A 196 7.40 1.01 -0.39
N VAL A 197 8.33 1.12 0.57
CA VAL A 197 8.68 2.39 1.22
C VAL A 197 9.28 3.38 0.22
N LEU A 198 10.26 2.93 -0.58
CA LEU A 198 10.87 3.77 -1.62
C LEU A 198 9.82 4.27 -2.62
N PHE A 199 8.94 3.37 -3.06
CA PHE A 199 7.84 3.72 -3.95
C PHE A 199 6.86 4.70 -3.31
N GLY A 200 6.52 4.52 -2.03
CA GLY A 200 5.70 5.46 -1.25
C GLY A 200 6.32 6.85 -1.17
N ILE A 201 7.63 6.96 -0.97
CA ILE A 201 8.36 8.24 -1.00
C ILE A 201 8.24 8.89 -2.38
N LEU A 202 8.44 8.14 -3.46
CA LEU A 202 8.30 8.65 -4.82
C LEU A 202 6.88 9.16 -5.11
N VAL A 203 5.86 8.41 -4.72
CA VAL A 203 4.45 8.81 -4.84
C VAL A 203 4.17 10.07 -4.01
N SER A 204 4.70 10.16 -2.79
CA SER A 204 4.54 11.33 -1.91
C SER A 204 5.16 12.60 -2.50
N LEU A 205 6.39 12.50 -3.03
CA LEU A 205 7.06 13.60 -3.72
C LEU A 205 6.29 14.03 -4.98
N PHE A 206 5.78 13.05 -5.74
CA PHE A 206 4.96 13.31 -6.91
C PHE A 206 3.63 14.01 -6.57
N ILE A 207 2.92 13.57 -5.52
CA ILE A 207 1.69 14.20 -5.05
C ILE A 207 1.96 15.62 -4.56
N THR A 208 3.00 15.80 -3.74
CA THR A 208 3.40 17.12 -3.20
C THR A 208 3.66 18.12 -4.32
N LYS A 209 4.45 17.74 -5.34
CA LYS A 209 4.76 18.62 -6.47
C LYS A 209 3.56 18.85 -7.38
N SER A 210 2.69 17.85 -7.54
CA SER A 210 1.58 17.93 -8.49
C SER A 210 0.33 18.61 -7.93
N ILE A 211 0.11 18.59 -6.62
CA ILE A 211 -1.09 19.12 -5.95
C ILE A 211 -0.73 20.23 -4.95
N THR A 212 0.11 19.93 -3.96
CA THR A 212 0.41 20.85 -2.86
C THR A 212 1.05 22.15 -3.34
N ALA A 213 2.04 22.06 -4.25
CA ALA A 213 2.72 23.26 -4.77
C ALA A 213 1.79 24.24 -5.54
N PRO A 214 0.94 23.81 -6.49
CA PRO A 214 -0.05 24.68 -7.12
C PRO A 214 -1.06 25.30 -6.14
N LEU A 215 -1.51 24.56 -5.14
CA LEU A 215 -2.42 25.10 -4.12
C LEU A 215 -1.73 26.15 -3.25
N ALA A 216 -0.45 25.94 -2.90
CA ALA A 216 0.35 26.94 -2.21
C ALA A 216 0.50 28.24 -3.04
N ARG A 217 0.67 28.13 -4.37
CA ARG A 217 0.67 29.31 -5.25
C ARG A 217 -0.69 30.01 -5.28
N ALA A 218 -1.79 29.25 -5.33
CA ALA A 218 -3.13 29.84 -5.28
C ALA A 218 -3.36 30.58 -3.95
N MET A 219 -2.89 30.04 -2.83
CA MET A 219 -2.94 30.72 -1.54
C MET A 219 -2.10 32.01 -1.52
N ASP A 220 -0.88 31.97 -2.07
CA ASP A 220 -0.02 33.16 -2.17
C ASP A 220 -0.68 34.29 -2.97
N VAL A 221 -1.23 33.97 -4.15
CA VAL A 221 -2.02 34.90 -4.96
C VAL A 221 -3.17 35.51 -4.16
N SER A 222 -3.91 34.68 -3.42
CA SER A 222 -5.06 35.14 -2.64
C SER A 222 -4.65 36.11 -1.54
N ASN A 223 -3.54 35.84 -0.86
CA ASN A 223 -3.02 36.70 0.22
C ASN A 223 -2.57 38.06 -0.33
N ARG A 224 -1.79 38.05 -1.43
CA ARG A 224 -1.34 39.30 -2.08
C ARG A 224 -2.52 40.13 -2.59
N LEU A 225 -3.52 39.48 -3.18
CA LEU A 225 -4.74 40.16 -3.60
C LEU A 225 -5.51 40.78 -2.43
N ALA A 226 -5.54 40.11 -1.27
CA ALA A 226 -6.18 40.63 -0.06
C ALA A 226 -5.46 41.88 0.49
N GLU A 227 -4.15 41.99 0.25
CA GLU A 227 -3.35 43.19 0.58
C GLU A 227 -3.48 44.30 -0.48
N GLY A 228 -4.24 44.08 -1.56
CA GLY A 228 -4.39 45.02 -2.67
C GLY A 228 -3.24 44.97 -3.68
N ASP A 229 -2.30 44.03 -3.57
CA ASP A 229 -1.23 43.84 -4.52
C ASP A 229 -1.75 43.13 -5.79
N LEU A 230 -2.01 43.94 -6.81
CA LEU A 230 -2.45 43.46 -8.13
C LEU A 230 -1.28 43.17 -9.06
N SER A 231 -0.01 43.25 -8.65
CA SER A 231 1.14 43.00 -9.53
C SER A 231 1.42 41.51 -9.80
N VAL A 232 0.65 40.60 -9.18
CA VAL A 232 0.85 39.14 -9.27
C VAL A 232 0.68 38.62 -10.69
N ASP A 233 1.71 37.99 -11.27
CA ASP A 233 1.57 37.25 -12.51
C ASP A 233 1.16 35.79 -12.24
N ILE A 234 0.05 35.37 -12.85
CA ILE A 234 -0.49 34.02 -12.68
C ILE A 234 -0.31 33.26 -13.99
N THR A 235 0.67 32.36 -13.98
CA THR A 235 0.88 31.41 -15.08
C THR A 235 -0.01 30.19 -14.89
N VAL A 236 -0.89 29.91 -15.86
CA VAL A 236 -1.75 28.72 -15.89
C VAL A 236 -1.15 27.71 -16.87
N ASP A 237 -0.53 26.66 -16.35
CA ASP A 237 0.28 25.69 -17.12
C ASP A 237 -0.33 24.27 -17.17
N ARG A 238 -1.61 24.15 -16.79
CA ARG A 238 -2.32 22.89 -16.55
C ARG A 238 -3.83 23.08 -16.62
N THR A 239 -4.56 22.00 -16.92
CA THR A 239 -6.02 22.02 -17.12
C THR A 239 -6.80 21.22 -16.07
N ASP A 240 -6.12 20.73 -15.03
CA ASP A 240 -6.72 20.02 -13.91
C ASP A 240 -7.48 20.98 -12.96
N GLU A 241 -8.03 20.48 -11.84
CA GLU A 241 -8.75 21.31 -10.88
C GLU A 241 -7.89 22.45 -10.30
N THR A 242 -6.60 22.21 -10.08
CA THR A 242 -5.67 23.25 -9.60
C THR A 242 -5.39 24.31 -10.67
N GLY A 243 -5.32 23.91 -11.94
CA GLY A 243 -5.23 24.80 -13.08
C GLY A 243 -6.46 25.64 -13.29
N ARG A 244 -7.64 25.03 -13.18
CA ARG A 244 -8.92 25.75 -13.23
C ARG A 244 -9.04 26.76 -12.09
N LEU A 245 -8.61 26.41 -10.88
CA LEU A 245 -8.56 27.35 -9.76
C LEU A 245 -7.64 28.55 -10.06
N LEU A 246 -6.41 28.30 -10.50
CA LEU A 246 -5.46 29.36 -10.87
C LEU A 246 -5.99 30.21 -12.04
N SER A 247 -6.67 29.61 -13.00
CA SER A 247 -7.31 30.34 -14.11
C SER A 247 -8.44 31.25 -13.63
N SER A 248 -9.28 30.78 -12.71
CA SER A 248 -10.33 31.63 -12.12
C SER A 248 -9.73 32.78 -11.32
N MET A 249 -8.65 32.54 -10.57
CA MET A 249 -7.93 33.59 -9.84
C MET A 249 -7.28 34.60 -10.77
N LYS A 250 -6.71 34.16 -11.90
CA LYS A 250 -6.19 35.05 -12.96
C LYS A 250 -7.25 36.01 -13.47
N ASN A 251 -8.42 35.48 -13.85
CA ASN A 251 -9.52 36.30 -14.32
C ASN A 251 -9.98 37.32 -13.26
N MET A 252 -9.95 36.93 -11.97
CA MET A 252 -10.27 37.82 -10.85
C MET A 252 -9.24 38.95 -10.68
N VAL A 253 -7.93 38.64 -10.73
CA VAL A 253 -6.86 39.65 -10.65
C VAL A 253 -6.91 40.60 -11.84
N GLU A 254 -7.09 40.09 -13.05
CA GLU A 254 -7.24 40.92 -14.26
C GLU A 254 -8.45 41.84 -14.17
N SER A 255 -9.57 41.34 -13.64
CA SER A 255 -10.76 42.14 -13.37
C SER A 255 -10.48 43.30 -12.41
N MET A 256 -9.79 43.03 -11.30
CA MET A 256 -9.42 44.05 -10.32
C MET A 256 -8.43 45.07 -10.89
N ARG A 257 -7.47 44.64 -11.73
CA ARG A 257 -6.55 45.56 -12.43
C ARG A 257 -7.29 46.55 -13.32
N VAL A 258 -8.29 46.09 -14.07
CA VAL A 258 -9.11 46.97 -14.92
C VAL A 258 -9.83 48.03 -14.07
N LEU A 259 -10.43 47.63 -12.94
CA LEU A 259 -11.11 48.56 -12.04
C LEU A 259 -10.15 49.53 -11.37
N ALA A 260 -8.98 49.06 -10.91
CA ALA A 260 -7.96 49.90 -10.32
C ALA A 260 -7.42 50.93 -11.31
N GLY A 261 -7.09 50.52 -12.54
CA GLY A 261 -6.64 51.44 -13.59
C GLY A 261 -7.71 52.46 -14.02
N ALA A 262 -8.99 52.08 -13.99
CA ALA A 262 -10.08 53.03 -14.22
C ALA A 262 -10.17 54.06 -13.07
N ALA A 263 -10.01 53.62 -11.82
CA ALA A 263 -9.97 54.53 -10.68
C ALA A 263 -8.76 55.47 -10.70
N GLU A 264 -7.59 54.97 -11.14
CA GLU A 264 -6.36 55.76 -11.33
C GLU A 264 -6.57 56.89 -12.35
N LYS A 265 -7.10 56.56 -13.53
CA LYS A 265 -7.44 57.58 -14.55
C LYS A 265 -8.44 58.62 -14.06
N VAL A 266 -9.44 58.20 -13.28
CA VAL A 266 -10.39 59.14 -12.65
C VAL A 266 -9.66 60.07 -11.67
N ALA A 267 -8.72 59.55 -10.89
CA ALA A 267 -7.89 60.36 -10.00
C ALA A 267 -7.00 61.35 -10.76
N GLU A 268 -6.56 61.02 -11.98
CA GLU A 268 -5.85 61.92 -12.90
C GLU A 268 -6.76 62.93 -13.62
N GLY A 269 -8.09 62.85 -13.40
CA GLY A 269 -9.07 63.74 -14.03
C GLY A 269 -9.55 63.29 -15.41
N ASP A 270 -9.15 62.11 -15.89
CA ASP A 270 -9.68 61.52 -17.11
C ASP A 270 -10.99 60.78 -16.82
N LEU A 271 -12.11 61.45 -17.09
CA LEU A 271 -13.46 60.89 -16.93
C LEU A 271 -13.98 60.20 -18.21
N SER A 272 -13.17 60.09 -19.27
CA SER A 272 -13.57 59.45 -20.52
C SER A 272 -13.57 57.91 -20.44
N VAL A 273 -13.05 57.36 -19.34
CA VAL A 273 -12.94 55.92 -19.11
C VAL A 273 -14.31 55.27 -19.05
N LYS A 274 -14.46 54.16 -19.79
CA LYS A 274 -15.65 53.31 -19.73
C LYS A 274 -15.35 52.07 -18.89
N VAL A 275 -16.13 51.90 -17.84
CA VAL A 275 -16.08 50.70 -16.99
C VAL A 275 -17.19 49.75 -17.45
N GLU A 276 -16.79 48.60 -18.00
CA GLU A 276 -17.75 47.57 -18.41
C GLU A 276 -18.29 46.81 -17.19
N VAL A 277 -19.62 46.79 -17.07
CA VAL A 277 -20.33 46.01 -16.04
C VAL A 277 -20.56 44.61 -16.59
N ARG A 278 -19.93 43.60 -15.97
CA ARG A 278 -19.94 42.23 -16.49
C ARG A 278 -21.19 41.43 -16.11
N SER A 279 -21.81 41.78 -14.98
CA SER A 279 -23.06 41.17 -14.53
C SER A 279 -23.83 42.11 -13.60
N GLU A 280 -25.09 41.81 -13.36
CA GLU A 280 -25.91 42.50 -12.35
C GLU A 280 -25.30 42.44 -10.94
N GLN A 281 -24.47 41.43 -10.66
CA GLN A 281 -23.79 41.24 -9.39
C GLN A 281 -22.42 41.95 -9.33
N ASP A 282 -21.95 42.59 -10.40
CA ASP A 282 -20.68 43.32 -10.43
C ASP A 282 -20.81 44.68 -9.71
N ILE A 283 -20.89 44.64 -8.39
CA ILE A 283 -21.14 45.80 -7.53
C ILE A 283 -20.05 46.87 -7.72
N LEU A 284 -18.78 46.46 -7.80
CA LEU A 284 -17.66 47.39 -7.93
C LEU A 284 -17.69 48.11 -9.28
N ALA A 285 -17.86 47.39 -10.39
CA ALA A 285 -17.94 48.02 -11.70
C ALA A 285 -19.15 48.96 -11.80
N ARG A 286 -20.33 48.54 -11.29
CA ARG A 286 -21.54 49.37 -11.30
C ARG A 286 -21.38 50.65 -10.48
N ASN A 287 -20.81 50.56 -9.28
CA ASN A 287 -20.59 51.71 -8.43
C ASN A 287 -19.56 52.67 -9.05
N LEU A 288 -18.49 52.16 -9.66
CA LEU A 288 -17.49 52.96 -10.35
C LEU A 288 -18.06 53.64 -11.60
N ALA A 289 -18.86 52.94 -12.40
CA ALA A 289 -19.55 53.50 -13.56
C ALA A 289 -20.56 54.60 -13.17
N ARG A 290 -21.30 54.40 -12.07
CA ARG A 290 -22.19 55.43 -11.51
C ARG A 290 -21.41 56.65 -11.05
N MET A 291 -20.28 56.46 -10.37
CA MET A 291 -19.40 57.55 -9.93
C MET A 291 -18.89 58.35 -11.14
N LEU A 292 -18.40 57.68 -12.18
CA LEU A 292 -17.96 58.28 -13.44
C LEU A 292 -19.07 59.09 -14.11
N THR A 293 -20.30 58.58 -14.12
CA THR A 293 -21.46 59.29 -14.69
C THR A 293 -21.76 60.57 -13.92
N THR A 294 -21.74 60.51 -12.59
CA THR A 294 -21.93 61.67 -11.72
C THR A 294 -20.82 62.71 -11.90
N LEU A 295 -19.55 62.29 -11.93
CA LEU A 295 -18.41 63.19 -12.13
C LEU A 295 -18.45 63.85 -13.51
N ASN A 296 -18.75 63.10 -14.58
CA ASN A 296 -18.91 63.66 -15.92
C ASN A 296 -20.07 64.66 -15.99
N GLY A 297 -21.20 64.37 -15.33
CA GLY A 297 -22.32 65.30 -15.25
C GLY A 297 -21.92 66.60 -14.56
N LEU A 298 -21.21 66.50 -13.43
CA LEU A 298 -20.76 67.65 -12.66
C LEU A 298 -19.74 68.50 -13.44
N GLN A 299 -18.81 67.86 -14.15
CA GLN A 299 -17.87 68.55 -15.02
C GLN A 299 -18.61 69.33 -16.11
N LYS A 300 -19.56 68.69 -16.81
CA LYS A 300 -20.37 69.37 -17.84
C LYS A 300 -21.13 70.57 -17.30
N GLU A 301 -21.72 70.44 -16.11
CA GLU A 301 -22.45 71.54 -15.48
C GLU A 301 -21.52 72.69 -15.11
N THR A 302 -20.33 72.37 -14.62
CA THR A 302 -19.30 73.36 -14.29
C THR A 302 -18.79 74.05 -15.55
N ASP A 303 -18.51 73.31 -16.63
CA ASP A 303 -18.09 73.86 -17.93
C ASP A 303 -19.16 74.75 -18.54
N LEU A 304 -20.44 74.37 -18.43
CA LEU A 304 -21.58 75.19 -18.86
C LEU A 304 -21.60 76.52 -18.11
N LEU A 305 -21.43 76.49 -16.79
CA LEU A 305 -21.42 77.71 -15.96
C LEU A 305 -20.21 78.59 -16.28
N ILE A 306 -19.02 78.01 -16.41
CA ILE A 306 -17.80 78.73 -16.81
C ILE A 306 -18.04 79.44 -18.16
N THR A 307 -18.52 78.70 -19.15
CA THR A 307 -18.79 79.24 -20.49
C THR A 307 -19.87 80.33 -20.44
N SER A 308 -20.94 80.11 -19.67
CA SER A 308 -22.02 81.09 -19.52
C SER A 308 -21.52 82.41 -18.91
N VAL A 309 -20.68 82.33 -17.87
CA VAL A 309 -20.06 83.52 -17.26
C VAL A 309 -19.12 84.22 -18.24
N GLN A 310 -18.30 83.47 -18.99
CA GLN A 310 -17.41 84.04 -20.02
C GLN A 310 -18.17 84.73 -21.16
N GLU A 311 -19.34 84.21 -21.52
CA GLU A 311 -20.24 84.79 -22.52
C GLU A 311 -21.14 85.90 -21.96
N GLY A 312 -21.02 86.25 -20.67
CA GLY A 312 -21.81 87.30 -20.01
C GLY A 312 -23.25 86.89 -19.64
N LYS A 313 -23.59 85.59 -19.75
CA LYS A 313 -24.88 85.03 -19.34
C LYS A 313 -24.90 84.77 -17.84
N LEU A 314 -24.92 85.85 -17.06
CA LEU A 314 -24.77 85.84 -15.61
C LEU A 314 -25.99 85.32 -14.84
N ASP A 315 -27.14 85.14 -15.48
CA ASP A 315 -28.34 84.57 -14.87
C ASP A 315 -28.37 83.03 -14.90
N GLN A 316 -27.49 82.39 -15.67
CA GLN A 316 -27.44 80.93 -15.75
C GLN A 316 -27.02 80.33 -14.40
N ARG A 317 -27.73 79.29 -13.95
CA ARG A 317 -27.42 78.52 -12.74
C ARG A 317 -27.36 77.03 -13.05
N GLY A 318 -26.57 76.33 -12.26
CA GLY A 318 -26.37 74.89 -12.38
C GLY A 318 -27.58 74.13 -11.82
N ASN A 319 -27.94 73.01 -12.45
CA ASN A 319 -29.05 72.16 -12.04
C ASN A 319 -28.70 71.27 -10.84
N THR A 320 -28.92 71.79 -9.63
CA THR A 320 -28.66 71.08 -8.37
C THR A 320 -29.53 69.83 -8.18
N ALA A 321 -30.71 69.77 -8.81
CA ALA A 321 -31.63 68.64 -8.69
C ALA A 321 -31.16 67.39 -9.44
N ALA A 322 -30.20 67.51 -10.36
CA ALA A 322 -29.63 66.38 -11.10
C ALA A 322 -28.61 65.57 -10.26
N PHE A 323 -28.17 66.10 -9.13
CA PHE A 323 -27.13 65.52 -8.28
C PHE A 323 -27.67 65.24 -6.88
N ASN A 324 -27.02 64.33 -6.14
CA ASN A 324 -27.43 63.92 -4.80
C ASN A 324 -26.30 64.15 -3.78
N GLY A 325 -26.70 64.40 -2.52
CA GLY A 325 -25.77 64.57 -1.39
C GLY A 325 -24.76 65.69 -1.63
N GLY A 326 -23.50 65.44 -1.24
CA GLY A 326 -22.41 66.43 -1.34
C GLY A 326 -22.20 67.00 -2.75
N TRP A 327 -22.50 66.24 -3.81
CA TRP A 327 -22.41 66.74 -5.19
C TRP A 327 -23.44 67.84 -5.49
N SER A 328 -24.66 67.70 -4.97
CA SER A 328 -25.71 68.73 -5.10
C SER A 328 -25.38 69.98 -4.30
N GLU A 329 -24.86 69.80 -3.08
CA GLU A 329 -24.44 70.90 -2.20
C GLU A 329 -23.28 71.70 -2.80
N LEU A 330 -22.31 71.03 -3.42
CA LEU A 330 -21.18 71.67 -4.11
C LEU A 330 -21.69 72.56 -5.25
N LEU A 331 -22.57 72.04 -6.11
CA LEU A 331 -23.13 72.81 -7.22
C LEU A 331 -24.02 73.97 -6.73
N ALA A 332 -24.78 73.77 -5.65
CA ALA A 332 -25.52 74.85 -5.00
C ALA A 332 -24.57 75.94 -4.44
N GLY A 333 -23.41 75.54 -3.92
CA GLY A 333 -22.34 76.45 -3.51
C GLY A 333 -21.81 77.29 -4.66
N ILE A 334 -21.55 76.68 -5.83
CA ILE A 334 -21.14 77.39 -7.05
C ILE A 334 -22.22 78.40 -7.47
N ASN A 335 -23.48 77.99 -7.46
CA ASN A 335 -24.60 78.90 -7.77
C ASN A 335 -24.64 80.12 -6.85
N ARG A 336 -24.48 79.92 -5.53
CA ARG A 336 -24.42 81.03 -4.56
C ARG A 336 -23.20 81.93 -4.78
N LEU A 337 -22.06 81.37 -5.18
CA LEU A 337 -20.87 82.14 -5.50
C LEU A 337 -21.12 83.03 -6.72
N ILE A 338 -21.71 82.49 -7.78
CA ILE A 338 -22.10 83.29 -8.96
C ILE A 338 -23.07 84.39 -8.55
N GLU A 339 -24.13 84.07 -7.80
CA GLU A 339 -25.11 85.03 -7.28
C GLU A 339 -24.45 86.22 -6.56
N ALA A 340 -23.49 85.95 -5.67
CA ALA A 340 -22.80 86.95 -4.89
C ALA A 340 -21.96 87.92 -5.76
N PHE A 341 -21.42 87.45 -6.89
CA PHE A 341 -20.70 88.29 -7.85
C PHE A 341 -21.62 89.05 -8.80
N VAL A 342 -22.74 88.44 -9.18
CA VAL A 342 -23.68 88.98 -10.16
C VAL A 342 -24.56 90.09 -9.55
N ALA A 343 -24.99 89.93 -8.29
CA ALA A 343 -25.88 90.89 -7.63
C ALA A 343 -25.38 92.35 -7.66
N PRO A 344 -24.10 92.67 -7.34
CA PRO A 344 -23.58 94.04 -7.45
C PRO A 344 -23.56 94.60 -8.90
N ILE A 345 -23.34 93.73 -9.89
CA ILE A 345 -23.30 94.13 -11.32
C ILE A 345 -24.70 94.53 -11.79
N HIS A 346 -25.74 93.81 -11.38
CA HIS A 346 -27.13 94.20 -11.70
C HIS A 346 -27.53 95.50 -11.02
N VAL A 347 -27.12 95.72 -9.76
CA VAL A 347 -27.42 96.98 -9.05
C VAL A 347 -26.79 98.18 -9.76
N THR A 348 -25.57 98.03 -10.29
CA THR A 348 -24.88 99.11 -11.03
C THR A 348 -25.42 99.30 -12.45
N ALA A 349 -25.84 98.23 -13.14
CA ALA A 349 -26.46 98.31 -14.46
C ALA A 349 -27.86 98.95 -14.46
N VAL A 350 -28.60 98.84 -13.35
CA VAL A 350 -29.93 99.49 -13.17
C VAL A 350 -29.80 100.96 -12.70
N SER A 351 -28.61 101.36 -12.24
CA SER A 351 -28.33 102.71 -11.72
C SER A 351 -27.70 103.67 -12.75
N LEU A 352 -27.59 103.25 -14.02
CA LEU A 352 -27.13 104.03 -15.17
C LEU A 352 -28.28 104.29 -16.15
#